data_AF-A0A2T0LK20-F1
#
_entry.id   AF-A0A2T0LK20-F1
#
_cell.length_a   1.000
_cell.length_b   1.000
_cell.length_c   1.000
_cell.angle_alpha   90.00
_cell.angle_beta   90.00
_cell.angle_gamma   90.00
#
_symmetry.space_group_name_H-M   'P 1'
#
loop_
_entity.id
_entity.type
_entity.pdbx_description
1 polymer ?
#
loop_
_entity_poly.entity_id
_entity_poly.type
_entity_poly.pdbx_seq_one_letter_code
_entity_poly.pdbx_strand_id
1 'polypeptide(L)'
;MGTRITDERHLNRLVTCHHEAGHAVIHRATGGRVAHVKILSDMEGVMRPADEFDPDKALGWLTMILAGGEAAARYIATQGYSLGQGRRLARHGCRDDLALFRRYAQHTGISEGRARREADTLVRRHWGRIHRVAHKLDQRGRLSHSL
;
A
#
# COMPACT_ATOMS: atom_id res chain seq x y z
N MET A 1 18.71 -14.60 -24.58
CA MET A 1 17.22 -14.54 -24.50
C MET A 1 16.79 -14.77 -23.05
N GLY A 2 17.20 -13.88 -22.12
CA GLY A 2 17.03 -14.05 -20.67
C GLY A 2 16.58 -12.79 -19.92
N THR A 3 16.32 -11.69 -20.64
CA THR A 3 16.09 -10.36 -20.05
C THR A 3 14.65 -10.12 -19.60
N ARG A 4 13.64 -10.71 -20.29
CA ARG A 4 12.21 -10.47 -19.99
C ARG A 4 11.73 -10.96 -18.62
N ILE A 5 12.24 -12.11 -18.15
CA ILE A 5 11.77 -12.73 -16.90
C ILE A 5 12.30 -11.98 -15.67
N THR A 6 13.55 -11.51 -15.73
CA THR A 6 14.14 -10.67 -14.67
C THR A 6 13.45 -9.32 -14.56
N ASP A 7 13.02 -8.74 -15.69
CA ASP A 7 12.32 -7.46 -15.72
C ASP A 7 10.92 -7.57 -15.10
N GLU A 8 10.18 -8.65 -15.38
CA GLU A 8 8.85 -8.89 -14.82
C GLU A 8 8.89 -9.17 -13.32
N ARG A 9 9.84 -9.99 -12.85
CA ARG A 9 10.01 -10.27 -11.43
C ARG A 9 10.40 -9.02 -10.64
N HIS A 10 11.32 -8.22 -11.17
CA HIS A 10 11.73 -6.97 -10.55
C HIS A 10 10.58 -5.96 -10.51
N LEU A 11 9.79 -5.88 -11.59
CA LEU A 11 8.59 -5.05 -11.62
C LEU A 11 7.57 -5.47 -10.56
N ASN A 12 7.24 -6.76 -10.49
CA ASN A 12 6.31 -7.30 -9.49
C ASN A 12 6.80 -6.98 -8.07
N ARG A 13 8.09 -7.22 -7.81
CA ARG A 13 8.71 -6.91 -6.52
C ARG A 13 8.57 -5.43 -6.15
N LEU A 14 8.83 -4.51 -7.09
CA LEU A 14 8.67 -3.08 -6.84
C LEU A 14 7.21 -2.67 -6.67
N VAL A 15 6.27 -3.30 -7.38
CA VAL A 15 4.82 -3.09 -7.16
C VAL A 15 4.46 -3.49 -5.72
N THR A 16 4.89 -4.66 -5.25
CA THR A 16 4.69 -5.10 -3.86
C THR A 16 5.37 -4.16 -2.86
N CYS A 17 6.60 -3.70 -3.13
CA CYS A 17 7.27 -2.73 -2.26
C CYS A 17 6.50 -1.40 -2.16
N HIS A 18 5.91 -0.92 -3.26
CA HIS A 18 5.08 0.28 -3.25
C HIS A 18 3.75 0.05 -2.52
N HIS A 19 3.17 -1.14 -2.64
CA HIS A 19 1.97 -1.54 -1.90
C HIS A 19 2.23 -1.45 -0.38
N GLU A 20 3.27 -2.13 0.11
CA GLU A 20 3.60 -2.12 1.53
C GLU A 20 4.03 -0.74 2.05
N ALA A 21 4.79 0.00 1.25
CA ALA A 21 5.16 1.37 1.56
C ALA A 21 3.94 2.29 1.64
N GLY A 22 2.93 2.06 0.79
CA GLY A 22 1.66 2.77 0.80
C GLY A 22 0.95 2.62 2.14
N HIS A 23 0.75 1.39 2.60
CA HIS A 23 0.17 1.14 3.93
C HIS A 23 0.96 1.84 5.04
N ALA A 24 2.27 1.64 5.08
CA ALA A 24 3.11 2.10 6.16
C ALA A 24 3.17 3.63 6.26
N VAL A 25 3.41 4.31 5.13
CA VAL A 25 3.53 5.77 5.10
C VAL A 25 2.17 6.42 5.40
N ILE A 26 1.08 5.88 4.86
CA ILE A 26 -0.24 6.43 5.13
C ILE A 26 -0.68 6.17 6.56
N HIS A 27 -0.36 5.01 7.14
CA HIS A 27 -0.61 4.76 8.56
C HIS A 27 0.04 5.82 9.44
N ARG A 28 1.31 6.14 9.17
CA ARG A 28 2.05 7.19 9.89
C ARG A 28 1.43 8.57 9.67
N ALA A 29 1.02 8.87 8.44
CA ALA A 29 0.41 10.15 8.10
C ALA A 29 -0.96 10.36 8.76
N THR A 30 -1.70 9.28 9.05
CA THR A 30 -2.97 9.31 9.77
C THR A 30 -2.80 9.18 11.29
N GLY A 31 -1.57 9.29 11.80
CA GLY A 31 -1.26 9.31 13.23
C GLY A 31 -0.97 7.95 13.87
N GLY A 32 -0.96 6.87 13.08
CA GLY A 32 -0.62 5.52 13.54
C GLY A 32 0.88 5.26 13.65
N ARG A 33 1.22 4.11 14.22
CA ARG A 33 2.58 3.60 14.42
C ARG A 33 2.73 2.28 13.68
N VAL A 34 3.84 2.13 12.97
CA VAL A 34 4.16 0.90 12.23
C VAL A 34 5.15 0.08 13.04
N ALA A 35 4.80 -1.18 13.32
CA ALA A 35 5.69 -2.11 13.99
C ALA A 35 6.80 -2.55 13.03
N HIS A 36 6.42 -3.07 11.87
CA HIS A 36 7.36 -3.45 10.82
C HIS A 36 6.69 -3.54 9.45
N VAL A 37 7.53 -3.53 8.42
CA VAL A 37 7.17 -3.81 7.02
C VAL A 37 8.15 -4.82 6.46
N LYS A 38 7.67 -5.85 5.77
CA LYS A 38 8.49 -6.93 5.19
C LYS A 38 8.01 -7.27 3.78
N ILE A 39 8.95 -7.66 2.93
CA ILE A 39 8.69 -8.28 1.63
C ILE A 39 8.98 -9.76 1.78
N LEU A 40 7.96 -10.60 1.56
CA LEU A 40 8.03 -12.06 1.73
C LEU A 40 8.41 -12.73 0.40
N SER A 41 7.92 -12.20 -0.71
CA SER A 41 8.24 -12.64 -2.07
C SER A 41 8.11 -11.49 -3.07
N ASP A 42 8.36 -11.75 -4.36
CA ASP A 42 8.17 -10.76 -5.42
C ASP A 42 6.70 -10.33 -5.60
N MET A 43 5.74 -11.04 -5.00
CA MET A 43 4.31 -10.74 -5.09
C MET A 43 3.62 -10.60 -3.73
N GLU A 44 4.36 -10.75 -2.63
CA GLU A 44 3.80 -10.79 -1.28
C GLU A 44 4.63 -9.97 -0.31
N GLY A 45 3.94 -9.14 0.48
CA GLY A 45 4.51 -8.33 1.53
C GLY A 45 3.56 -8.28 2.73
N VAL A 46 4.05 -7.68 3.81
CA VAL A 46 3.23 -7.43 5.00
C VAL A 46 3.67 -6.16 5.72
N MET A 47 2.72 -5.27 5.95
CA MET A 47 2.80 -4.16 6.89
C MET A 47 2.03 -4.52 8.15
N ARG A 48 2.69 -4.45 9.30
CA ARG A 48 2.07 -4.68 10.61
C ARG A 48 1.94 -3.34 11.37
N PRO A 49 0.72 -2.87 11.67
CA PRO A 49 0.55 -1.74 12.59
C PRO A 49 0.99 -2.14 13.99
N ALA A 50 1.53 -1.18 14.74
CA ALA A 50 1.84 -1.31 16.18
C ALA A 50 0.64 -0.94 17.06
N ASP A 51 -0.37 -0.30 16.47
CA ASP A 51 -1.61 0.07 17.14
C ASP A 51 -2.72 -0.94 16.84
N GLU A 52 -3.73 -0.93 17.68
CA GLU A 52 -4.99 -1.62 17.43
C GLU A 52 -5.99 -0.70 16.72
N PHE A 53 -7.06 -1.28 16.18
CA PHE A 53 -8.13 -0.51 15.57
C PHE A 53 -8.87 0.34 16.62
N ASP A 54 -9.01 1.63 16.33
CA ASP A 54 -9.72 2.60 17.14
C ASP A 54 -10.91 3.16 16.32
N PRO A 55 -12.17 2.91 16.73
CA PRO A 55 -13.35 3.41 16.03
C PRO A 55 -13.37 4.94 15.85
N ASP A 56 -12.82 5.70 16.79
CA ASP A 56 -12.77 7.17 16.70
C ASP A 56 -11.78 7.65 15.63
N LYS A 57 -10.87 6.78 15.22
CA LYS A 57 -9.89 6.99 14.13
C LYS A 57 -10.15 6.08 12.93
N ALA A 58 -11.37 5.55 12.79
CA ALA A 58 -11.69 4.54 11.80
C ALA A 58 -11.36 4.97 10.36
N LEU A 59 -11.58 6.25 10.00
CA LEU A 59 -11.26 6.72 8.65
C LEU A 59 -9.77 6.57 8.34
N GLY A 60 -8.87 6.95 9.27
CA GLY A 60 -7.43 6.83 9.08
C GLY A 60 -6.98 5.37 8.92
N TRP A 61 -7.60 4.45 9.66
CA TRP A 61 -7.34 3.02 9.56
C TRP A 61 -7.82 2.42 8.23
N LEU A 62 -9.07 2.71 7.85
CA LEU A 62 -9.67 2.25 6.61
C LEU A 62 -8.97 2.81 5.37
N THR A 63 -8.55 4.07 5.43
CA THR A 63 -7.73 4.71 4.40
C THR A 63 -6.37 4.04 4.26
N MET A 64 -5.71 3.69 5.38
CA MET A 64 -4.45 2.96 5.38
C MET A 64 -4.59 1.57 4.72
N ILE A 65 -5.68 0.84 4.98
CA ILE A 65 -5.94 -0.45 4.33
C ILE A 65 -6.03 -0.29 2.81
N LEU A 66 -6.62 0.80 2.29
CA LEU A 66 -6.73 0.98 0.83
C LEU A 66 -5.50 1.63 0.19
N ALA A 67 -4.59 2.20 1.00
CA ALA A 67 -3.44 2.94 0.52
C ALA A 67 -2.42 2.08 -0.25
N GLY A 68 -2.27 0.80 0.10
CA GLY A 68 -1.35 -0.09 -0.61
C GLY A 68 -1.73 -0.26 -2.08
N GLY A 69 -3.01 -0.53 -2.36
CA GLY A 69 -3.53 -0.61 -3.72
C GLY A 69 -3.37 0.68 -4.53
N GLU A 70 -3.63 1.84 -3.92
CA GLU A 70 -3.47 3.13 -4.61
C GLU A 70 -1.99 3.47 -4.88
N ALA A 71 -1.08 3.13 -3.96
CA ALA A 71 0.35 3.31 -4.14
C ALA A 71 0.91 2.39 -5.25
N ALA A 72 0.51 1.12 -5.25
CA ALA A 72 0.84 0.16 -6.31
C ALA A 72 0.34 0.63 -7.68
N ALA A 73 -0.92 1.06 -7.77
CA ALA A 73 -1.51 1.57 -9.00
C ALA A 73 -0.76 2.79 -9.55
N ARG A 74 -0.32 3.70 -8.67
CA ARG A 74 0.46 4.87 -9.04
C ARG A 74 1.87 4.51 -9.52
N TYR A 75 2.52 3.52 -8.91
CA TYR A 75 3.80 3.00 -9.41
C TYR A 75 3.65 2.37 -10.80
N ILE A 76 2.63 1.53 -11.00
CA ILE A 76 2.35 0.94 -12.31
C ILE A 76 2.14 2.04 -13.37
N ALA A 77 1.48 3.15 -13.00
CA ALA A 77 1.30 4.26 -13.92
C ALA A 77 2.62 4.95 -14.33
N THR A 78 3.67 4.92 -13.48
CA THR A 78 4.99 5.42 -13.88
C THR A 78 5.70 4.51 -14.89
N GLN A 79 5.21 3.29 -15.10
CA GLN A 79 5.71 2.33 -16.09
C GLN A 79 5.00 2.46 -17.45
N GLY A 80 4.27 3.56 -17.68
CA GLY A 80 3.60 3.85 -18.95
C GLY A 80 2.12 3.45 -19.03
N TYR A 81 1.55 2.92 -17.94
CA TYR A 81 0.11 2.64 -17.87
C TYR A 81 -0.69 3.88 -17.45
N SER A 82 -1.97 3.95 -17.83
CA SER A 82 -2.90 4.88 -17.17
C SER A 82 -3.14 4.48 -15.71
N LEU A 83 -3.52 5.43 -14.86
CA LEU A 83 -3.85 5.14 -13.46
C LEU A 83 -5.01 4.15 -13.33
N GLY A 84 -6.00 4.22 -14.23
CA GLY A 84 -7.13 3.27 -14.25
C GLY A 84 -6.69 1.84 -14.57
N GLN A 85 -5.75 1.66 -15.50
CA GLN A 85 -5.12 0.36 -15.75
C GLN A 85 -4.29 -0.10 -14.55
N GLY A 86 -3.50 0.80 -13.94
CA GLY A 86 -2.75 0.51 -12.72
C GLY A 86 -3.63 -0.01 -11.58
N ARG A 87 -4.78 0.63 -11.34
CA ARG A 87 -5.77 0.18 -10.35
C ARG A 87 -6.32 -1.21 -10.66
N ARG A 88 -6.60 -1.48 -11.94
CA ARG A 88 -7.10 -2.79 -12.38
C ARG A 88 -6.07 -3.90 -12.12
N LEU A 89 -4.81 -3.64 -12.44
CA LEU A 89 -3.70 -4.58 -12.23
C LEU A 89 -3.43 -4.80 -10.74
N ALA A 90 -3.37 -3.74 -9.95
CA ALA A 90 -3.14 -3.82 -8.50
C ALA A 90 -4.26 -4.55 -7.75
N ARG A 91 -5.49 -4.58 -8.29
CA ARG A 91 -6.66 -5.18 -7.61
C ARG A 91 -6.49 -6.64 -7.24
N HIS A 92 -5.72 -7.41 -8.01
CA HIS A 92 -5.48 -8.83 -7.70
C HIS A 92 -4.72 -9.02 -6.39
N GLY A 93 -3.72 -8.17 -6.12
CA GLY A 93 -2.94 -8.19 -4.87
C GLY A 93 -3.66 -7.57 -3.66
N CYS A 94 -4.78 -6.88 -3.86
CA CYS A 94 -5.51 -6.18 -2.79
C CYS A 94 -6.73 -6.96 -2.26
N ARG A 95 -6.85 -8.27 -2.54
CA ARG A 95 -8.05 -9.04 -2.14
C ARG A 95 -8.21 -9.10 -0.63
N ASP A 96 -7.10 -9.32 0.09
CA ASP A 96 -7.10 -9.42 1.54
C ASP A 96 -7.32 -8.04 2.18
N ASP A 97 -6.75 -6.98 1.62
CA ASP A 97 -7.06 -5.60 2.02
C ASP A 97 -8.54 -5.27 1.90
N LEU A 98 -9.19 -5.67 0.80
CA LEU A 98 -10.61 -5.42 0.60
C LEU A 98 -11.45 -6.22 1.60
N ALA A 99 -11.04 -7.44 1.95
CA ALA A 99 -11.69 -8.23 2.99
C ALA A 99 -11.52 -7.59 4.38
N LEU A 100 -10.31 -7.15 4.73
CA LEU A 100 -10.02 -6.42 5.97
C LEU A 100 -10.78 -5.09 6.03
N PHE A 101 -10.82 -4.34 4.93
CA PHE A 101 -11.59 -3.10 4.81
C PHE A 101 -13.05 -3.36 5.16
N ARG A 102 -13.67 -4.35 4.52
CA ARG A 102 -15.08 -4.68 4.77
C ARG A 102 -15.32 -5.06 6.22
N ARG A 103 -14.41 -5.82 6.83
CA ARG A 103 -14.50 -6.21 8.24
C ARG A 103 -14.45 -4.98 9.17
N TYR A 104 -13.46 -4.11 9.01
CA TYR A 104 -13.30 -2.93 9.88
C TYR A 104 -14.29 -1.81 9.60
N ALA A 105 -14.83 -1.73 8.37
CA ALA A 105 -15.80 -0.71 8.02
C ALA A 105 -17.19 -0.98 8.63
N GLN A 106 -17.45 -2.21 9.10
CA GLN A 106 -18.70 -2.56 9.77
C GLN A 106 -18.98 -1.58 10.91
N HIS A 107 -20.19 -1.02 10.93
CA HIS A 107 -20.67 -0.07 11.94
C HIS A 107 -19.96 1.29 12.02
N THR A 108 -19.03 1.59 11.12
CA THR A 108 -18.35 2.91 11.09
C THR A 108 -19.10 3.99 10.30
N GLY A 109 -20.05 3.59 9.45
CA GLY A 109 -20.71 4.50 8.50
C GLY A 109 -19.80 4.99 7.35
N ILE A 110 -18.56 4.49 7.25
CA ILE A 110 -17.60 4.91 6.23
C ILE A 110 -17.70 3.98 5.01
N SER A 111 -17.98 4.57 3.85
CA SER A 111 -18.01 3.85 2.58
C SER A 111 -16.62 3.61 1.99
N GLU A 112 -16.46 2.55 1.19
CA GLU A 112 -15.22 2.30 0.43
C GLU A 112 -14.85 3.50 -0.45
N GLY A 113 -15.83 4.11 -1.12
CA GLY A 113 -15.59 5.27 -1.98
C GLY A 113 -14.99 6.46 -1.23
N ARG A 114 -15.46 6.73 0.00
CA ARG A 114 -14.90 7.79 0.86
C ARG A 114 -13.47 7.47 1.27
N ALA A 115 -13.22 6.27 1.80
CA ALA A 115 -11.89 5.86 2.25
C ALA A 115 -10.88 5.79 1.10
N ARG A 116 -11.30 5.32 -0.09
CA ARG A 116 -10.46 5.25 -1.29
C ARG A 116 -10.10 6.64 -1.82
N ARG A 117 -11.03 7.59 -1.80
CA ARG A 117 -10.76 8.98 -2.19
C ARG A 117 -9.73 9.63 -1.25
N GLU A 118 -9.86 9.36 0.04
CA GLU A 118 -8.87 9.81 1.04
C GLU A 118 -7.51 9.15 0.81
N ALA A 119 -7.49 7.83 0.52
CA ALA A 119 -6.26 7.10 0.21
C ALA A 119 -5.54 7.66 -1.02
N ASP A 120 -6.25 7.88 -2.13
CA ASP A 120 -5.69 8.52 -3.34
C ASP A 120 -5.09 9.90 -3.03
N THR A 121 -5.81 10.71 -2.25
CA THR A 121 -5.38 12.05 -1.85
C THR A 121 -4.08 12.01 -1.04
N LEU A 122 -4.03 11.15 -0.01
CA LEU A 122 -2.86 11.02 0.85
C LEU A 122 -1.69 10.36 0.12
N VAL A 123 -1.92 9.33 -0.69
CA VAL A 123 -0.87 8.69 -1.50
C VAL A 123 -0.26 9.69 -2.46
N ARG A 124 -1.07 10.52 -3.13
CA ARG A 124 -0.57 11.60 -4.00
C ARG A 124 0.26 12.61 -3.20
N ARG A 125 -0.23 13.06 -2.04
CA ARG A 125 0.47 14.02 -1.18
C ARG A 125 1.81 13.48 -0.67
N HIS A 126 1.88 12.20 -0.36
CA HIS A 126 3.06 11.56 0.24
C HIS A 126 3.88 10.72 -0.75
N TRP A 127 3.63 10.84 -2.05
CA TRP A 127 4.22 9.98 -3.08
C TRP A 127 5.75 9.90 -3.00
N GLY A 128 6.42 11.04 -2.85
CA GLY A 128 7.89 11.07 -2.75
C GLY A 128 8.42 10.27 -1.55
N ARG A 129 7.70 10.23 -0.42
CA ARG A 129 8.09 9.41 0.75
C ARG A 129 7.79 7.94 0.50
N ILE A 130 6.61 7.62 -0.03
CA ILE A 130 6.20 6.25 -0.40
C ILE A 130 7.25 5.65 -1.33
N HIS A 131 7.60 6.34 -2.41
CA HIS A 131 8.56 5.87 -3.40
C HIS A 131 9.95 5.60 -2.80
N ARG A 132 10.46 6.51 -1.96
CA ARG A 132 11.74 6.28 -1.27
C ARG A 132 11.69 5.09 -0.30
N VAL A 133 10.58 4.93 0.43
CA VAL A 133 10.39 3.79 1.34
C VAL A 133 10.32 2.48 0.56
N ALA A 134 9.60 2.46 -0.57
CA ALA A 134 9.49 1.30 -1.43
C ALA A 134 10.87 0.84 -1.95
N HIS A 135 11.71 1.76 -2.43
CA HIS A 135 13.08 1.41 -2.83
C HIS A 135 13.96 0.93 -1.68
N LYS A 136 13.80 1.49 -0.47
CA LYS A 136 14.48 0.96 0.72
C LYS A 136 14.00 -0.45 1.06
N LEU A 137 12.71 -0.75 0.90
CA LEU A 137 12.14 -2.08 1.10
C LEU A 137 12.67 -3.07 0.07
N ASP A 138 12.75 -2.67 -1.20
CA ASP A 138 13.29 -3.51 -2.26
C ASP A 138 14.73 -3.95 -1.95
N GLN A 139 15.57 -3.00 -1.52
CA GLN A 139 16.97 -3.25 -1.17
C GLN A 139 17.16 -4.08 0.09
N ARG A 140 16.35 -3.86 1.13
CA ARG A 140 16.58 -4.42 2.47
C ARG A 140 15.67 -5.61 2.81
N GLY A 141 14.60 -5.81 2.06
CA GLY A 141 13.54 -6.78 2.34
C GLY A 141 12.70 -6.50 3.58
N ARG A 142 13.14 -5.60 4.49
CA ARG A 142 12.43 -5.26 5.73
C ARG A 142 12.78 -3.87 6.24
N LEU A 143 11.83 -3.24 6.92
CA LEU A 143 12.01 -2.00 7.67
C LEU A 143 11.32 -2.10 9.04
N SER A 144 11.98 -1.61 10.08
CA SER A 144 11.45 -1.48 11.44
C SER A 144 11.83 -0.11 12.01
N HIS A 145 10.91 0.52 12.74
CA HIS A 145 11.14 1.74 13.56
C HIS A 145 11.65 3.02 12.85
N SER A 146 12.08 2.96 11.58
CA SER A 146 12.70 4.08 10.84
C SER A 146 11.90 4.53 9.60
N LEU A 147 10.57 4.46 9.65
CA LEU A 147 9.65 4.81 8.56
C LEU A 147 9.19 6.27 8.58
#